data_AF-A0A432FA70-F1
#
_entry.id   AF-A0A432FA70-F1
#
_cell.length_a   1.000
_cell.length_b   1.000
_cell.length_c   1.000
_cell.angle_alpha   90.00
_cell.angle_beta   90.00
_cell.angle_gamma   90.00
#
_symmetry.space_group_name_H-M   'P 1'
#
loop_
_entity.id
_entity.type
_entity.pdbx_description
1 polymer ?
#
loop_
_entity_poly.entity_id
_entity_poly.type
_entity_poly.pdbx_seq_one_letter_code
_entity_poly.pdbx_strand_id
1 'polypeptide(L)' 'MLPIYDFAKHKVVGHEKVIGKENLIIEGLFSFYDSEIESLADFKIFVDTPADIRLGRRIQRDTIERGREIDEIIKR' A
#
# COMPACT_ATOMS: atom_id res chain seq x y z
N MET A 1 -7.95 11.21 12.61
CA MET A 1 -6.53 10.89 12.81
C MET A 1 -6.30 9.56 12.10
N LEU A 2 -5.51 9.54 11.04
CA LEU A 2 -5.20 8.31 10.30
C LEU A 2 -3.96 7.63 10.92
N PRO A 3 -3.94 6.30 11.02
CA PRO A 3 -2.78 5.58 11.56
C PRO A 3 -1.60 5.60 10.57
N ILE A 4 -0.39 5.76 11.08
CA ILE A 4 0.84 5.62 10.30
C ILE A 4 1.35 4.19 10.49
N TYR A 5 1.38 3.41 9.40
CA TYR A 5 1.85 2.02 9.41
C TYR A 5 3.35 1.92 9.08
N ASP A 6 4.15 1.36 9.98
CA ASP A 6 5.56 1.06 9.76
C ASP A 6 5.71 -0.36 9.20
N PHE A 7 6.12 -0.47 7.94
CA PHE A 7 6.26 -1.75 7.24
C PHE A 7 7.43 -2.60 7.74
N ALA A 8 8.47 -2.00 8.34
CA ALA A 8 9.58 -2.75 8.89
C ALA A 8 9.20 -3.35 10.26
N LYS A 9 8.50 -2.56 11.09
CA LYS A 9 8.08 -2.99 12.44
C LYS A 9 6.73 -3.70 12.49
N HIS A 10 6.02 -3.78 11.37
CA HIS A 10 4.70 -4.39 11.25
C HIS A 10 3.65 -3.84 12.24
N LYS A 11 3.70 -2.54 12.53
CA LYS A 11 2.81 -1.94 13.53
C LYS A 11 2.44 -0.51 13.18
N VAL A 12 1.33 -0.06 13.76
CA VAL A 12 0.99 1.37 13.81
C VAL A 12 1.97 2.04 14.77
N VAL A 13 2.67 3.06 14.30
CA VAL A 13 3.69 3.80 15.08
C VAL A 13 3.23 5.17 15.52
N GLY A 14 2.05 5.61 15.07
CA GLY A 14 1.50 6.89 15.41
C GLY A 14 0.23 7.17 14.62
N HIS A 15 -0.25 8.40 14.74
CA HIS A 15 -1.37 8.89 13.95
C HIS A 15 -1.05 10.27 13.43
N GLU A 16 -1.55 10.58 12.24
CA GLU A 16 -1.48 11.90 11.65
C GLU A 16 -2.87 12.50 11.45
N LYS A 17 -2.93 13.83 11.53
CA LYS A 17 -4.13 14.56 11.16
C LYS A 17 -4.08 14.85 9.67
N VAL A 18 -4.82 14.06 8.89
CA VAL A 18 -5.07 14.39 7.49
C VAL A 18 -6.21 15.40 7.41
N ILE A 19 -5.96 16.46 6.65
CA ILE A 19 -6.93 17.53 6.40
C ILE A 19 -7.44 17.33 4.97
N GLY A 20 -8.76 17.40 4.79
CA GLY A 20 -9.37 17.32 3.47
C GLY A 20 -8.73 18.32 2.51
N LYS A 21 -8.44 17.85 1.30
CA LYS A 21 -7.94 18.64 0.18
C LYS A 21 -8.98 18.58 -0.94
N GLU A 22 -8.94 19.56 -1.83
CA GLU A 22 -9.78 19.57 -3.03
C GLU A 22 -9.58 18.30 -3.87
N ASN A 23 -8.34 17.80 -3.95
CA ASN A 23 -7.99 16.57 -4.62
C ASN A 23 -7.36 15.60 -3.61
N LEU A 24 -7.91 14.40 -3.47
CA LEU A 24 -7.40 13.34 -2.61
C LEU A 24 -7.11 12.09 -3.46
N ILE A 25 -5.92 11.52 -3.29
CA ILE A 25 -5.54 10.25 -3.89
C ILE A 25 -5.54 9.20 -2.79
N ILE A 26 -6.36 8.16 -2.96
CA ILE A 26 -6.40 7.00 -2.08
C ILE A 26 -5.80 5.82 -2.85
N GLU A 27 -4.69 5.30 -2.36
CA GLU A 27 -3.99 4.16 -2.96
C GLU A 27 -3.97 2.98 -1.99
N GLY A 28 -3.96 1.77 -2.55
CA GLY A 28 -3.87 0.55 -1.78
C GLY A 28 -4.41 -0.66 -2.54
N LEU A 29 -4.24 -1.84 -1.93
CA LEU A 29 -4.70 -3.11 -2.51
C LEU A 29 -6.22 -3.25 -2.54
N PHE A 30 -6.94 -2.53 -1.68
CA PHE A 30 -8.37 -2.69 -1.45
C PHE A 30 -9.17 -1.40 -1.67
N SER A 31 -8.60 -0.40 -2.35
CA SER A 31 -9.27 0.90 -2.55
C SER A 31 -10.63 0.79 -3.25
N PHE A 32 -10.89 -0.29 -3.99
CA PHE A 32 -12.16 -0.57 -4.67
C PHE A 32 -12.89 -1.81 -4.12
N TYR A 33 -12.48 -2.33 -2.95
CA TYR A 33 -13.09 -3.53 -2.38
C TYR A 33 -14.43 -3.24 -1.70
N ASP A 34 -14.49 -2.13 -0.96
CA ASP A 34 -15.69 -1.68 -0.27
C ASP A 34 -16.51 -0.76 -1.20
N SER A 35 -17.76 -1.13 -1.46
CA SER A 35 -18.62 -0.42 -2.40
C SER A 35 -18.95 1.01 -1.96
N GLU A 36 -18.98 1.28 -0.65
CA GLU A 36 -19.23 2.63 -0.14
C GLU A 36 -18.03 3.52 -0.47
N ILE A 37 -16.81 3.07 -0.20
CA ILE A 37 -15.57 3.77 -0.55
C ILE A 37 -15.45 3.94 -2.07
N GLU A 38 -15.74 2.88 -2.83
CA GLU A 38 -15.67 2.89 -4.28
C GLU A 38 -16.63 3.90 -4.92
N SER A 39 -17.80 4.12 -4.31
CA SER A 39 -18.81 5.07 -4.78
C SER A 39 -18.44 6.54 -4.59
N LEU A 40 -17.46 6.82 -3.72
CA LEU A 40 -16.95 8.18 -3.47
C LEU A 40 -15.91 8.65 -4.49
N ALA A 41 -15.39 7.74 -5.32
CA ALA A 41 -14.31 8.05 -6.24
C ALA A 41 -14.82 8.66 -7.56
N ASP A 42 -14.35 9.88 -7.88
CA ASP A 42 -14.58 10.50 -9.20
C ASP A 42 -13.80 9.80 -10.32
N PHE A 43 -12.59 9.32 -10.00
CA PHE A 43 -11.71 8.59 -10.92
C PHE A 43 -11.20 7.30 -10.29
N LYS A 44 -11.17 6.23 -11.10
CA LYS A 44 -10.68 4.91 -10.69
C LYS A 44 -9.54 4.50 -11.61
N ILE A 45 -8.38 4.23 -11.01
CA ILE A 45 -7.19 3.77 -11.72
C ILE A 45 -6.80 2.42 -11.13
N PHE A 46 -6.75 1.39 -11.96
CA PHE A 46 -6.26 0.07 -11.59
C PHE A 46 -4.98 -0.23 -12.37
N VAL A 47 -3.92 -0.59 -11.66
CA VAL A 47 -2.64 -0.96 -12.27
C VAL A 47 -2.54 -2.48 -12.32
N ASP A 48 -2.79 -3.04 -13.51
CA ASP A 48 -2.54 -4.46 -13.76
C ASP A 48 -1.08 -4.68 -14.19
N THR A 49 -0.45 -5.71 -13.64
CA THR A 49 0.96 -6.03 -13.92
C THR A 49 1.22 -7.53 -13.71
N PRO A 50 1.94 -8.19 -14.62
CA PRO A 50 2.37 -9.58 -14.48
C PRO A 50 2.96 -9.90 -13.10
N ALA A 51 2.66 -11.10 -12.59
CA ALA A 51 3.02 -11.51 -11.24
C ALA A 51 4.53 -11.57 -10.99
N ASP A 52 5.30 -11.97 -11.99
CA ASP A 52 6.77 -12.01 -11.98
C ASP A 52 7.39 -10.61 -11.85
N ILE A 53 6.88 -9.63 -12.61
CA ILE A 53 7.30 -8.23 -12.51
C ILE A 53 6.98 -7.67 -11.12
N ARG A 54 5.78 -7.95 -10.58
CA ARG A 54 5.38 -7.53 -9.23
C ARG A 54 6.27 -8.17 -8.16
N LEU A 55 6.57 -9.46 -8.28
CA LEU A 55 7.45 -10.18 -7.36
C LEU A 55 8.87 -9.62 -7.40
N GLY A 56 9.44 -9.40 -8.59
CA GLY A 56 10.76 -8.80 -8.74
C GLY A 56 10.86 -7.44 -8.06
N ARG A 57 9.86 -6.55 -8.28
CA ARG A 57 9.78 -5.24 -7.61
C ARG A 57 9.64 -5.38 -6.09
N ARG A 58 8.83 -6.34 -5.60
CA ARG A 58 8.67 -6.61 -4.15
C ARG A 58 9.99 -7.05 -3.54
N ILE A 59 10.72 -7.97 -4.17
CA ILE A 59 12.03 -8.45 -3.69
C ILE A 59 13.01 -7.29 -3.60
N GLN A 60 13.13 -6.48 -4.66
CA GLN A 60 14.05 -5.34 -4.67
C GLN A 60 13.71 -4.31 -3.58
N ARG A 61 12.44 -3.92 -3.45
CA ARG A 61 12.00 -2.94 -2.45
C ARG A 61 12.17 -3.46 -1.02
N ASP A 62 11.71 -4.68 -0.75
CA ASP A 62 11.70 -5.21 0.62
C ASP A 62 13.13 -5.55 1.10
N THR A 63 14.06 -5.90 0.22
CA THR A 63 15.48 -6.07 0.58
C THR A 63 16.17 -4.72 0.81
N ILE A 64 16.04 -3.75 -0.11
CA ILE A 64 16.76 -2.46 -0.04
C ILE A 64 16.17 -1.52 1.02
N GLU A 65 14.86 -1.36 1.06
CA GLU A 65 14.21 -0.33 1.90
C GLU A 65 13.76 -0.86 3.26
N ARG A 66 13.48 -2.17 3.36
CA ARG A 66 12.92 -2.79 4.56
C ARG A 66 13.87 -3.78 5.24
N GLY A 67 15.02 -4.05 4.64
CA GLY A 67 16.07 -4.92 5.21
C GLY A 67 15.64 -6.38 5.40
N ARG A 68 14.71 -6.88 4.57
CA ARG A 68 14.20 -8.26 4.67
C ARG A 68 15.06 -9.23 3.87
N GLU A 69 15.13 -10.46 4.36
CA GLU A 69 15.76 -11.57 3.65
C GLU A 69 14.84 -12.10 2.54
N ILE A 70 15.43 -12.55 1.42
CA ILE A 70 14.68 -13.05 0.26
C ILE A 70 13.75 -14.20 0.64
N ASP A 71 14.21 -15.12 1.49
CA ASP A 71 13.42 -16.25 1.96
C ASP A 71 12.17 -15.83 2.73
N GLU A 72 12.24 -14.74 3.51
CA GLU A 72 11.10 -14.18 4.22
C GLU A 72 10.08 -13.60 3.23
N ILE A 73 10.56 -12.97 2.15
CA ILE A 73 9.73 -12.36 1.12
C ILE A 73 8.96 -13.43 0.32
N ILE A 74 9.59 -14.57 0.02
CA ILE A 74 9.00 -15.64 -0.81
C ILE A 74 8.03 -16.52 -0.01
N LYS A 75 8.34 -16.83 1.26
CA LYS A 75 7.51 -17.72 2.09
C LYS A 75 6.19 -17.09 2.56
N ARG A 76 5.97 -15.82 2.26
CA ARG A 76 4.87 -15.00 2.76
C ARG A 76 3.92 -14.54 1.66
#